data_AF-A0A946YVP4-F1
#
_entry.id   AF-A0A946YVP4-F1
#
_cell.length_a   1.000
_cell.length_b   1.000
_cell.length_c   1.000
_cell.angle_alpha   90.00
_cell.angle_beta   90.00
_cell.angle_gamma   90.00
#
_symmetry.space_group_name_H-M   'P 1'
#
loop_
_entity.id
_entity.type
_entity.pdbx_description
1 polymer ?
#
loop_
_entity_poly.entity_id
_entity_poly.type
_entity_poly.pdbx_seq_one_letter_code
_entity_poly.pdbx_strand_id
1 'polypeptide(L)'
;MEDLGQAFHFDADGEDVAVLLHGWTGSPAHMRLLGAALAESGVEVFGPLLAGHSESPDALEHVTWKDWIRSAGTATQSAVDTGKRLHLAGLSMG
;
A
#
# COMPACT_ATOMS: atom_id res chain seq x y z
N MET A 1 5.75 9.76 18.07
CA MET A 1 6.52 9.01 17.07
C MET A 1 5.50 8.45 16.10
N GLU A 2 5.64 8.75 14.81
CA GLU A 2 4.68 8.30 13.79
C GLU A 2 4.71 6.77 13.69
N ASP A 3 3.55 6.14 13.65
CA ASP A 3 3.45 4.70 13.45
C ASP A 3 3.68 4.38 11.97
N LEU A 4 4.91 3.96 11.67
CA LEU A 4 5.34 3.68 10.31
C LEU A 4 4.73 2.37 9.75
N GLY A 5 4.18 1.51 10.61
CA GLY A 5 3.59 0.22 10.24
C GLY A 5 2.16 0.30 9.72
N GLN A 6 1.53 1.48 9.76
CA GLN A 6 0.15 1.66 9.30
C GLN A 6 0.06 1.93 7.80
N ALA A 7 -1.09 1.59 7.23
CA ALA A 7 -1.44 2.00 5.88
C ALA A 7 -1.33 3.52 5.74
N PHE A 8 -0.99 3.99 4.54
CA PHE A 8 -0.89 5.41 4.25
C PHE A 8 -1.60 5.76 2.94
N HIS A 9 -1.96 7.03 2.84
CA HIS A 9 -2.49 7.66 1.63
C HIS A 9 -1.86 9.05 1.52
N PHE A 10 -1.37 9.37 0.32
CA PHE A 10 -0.84 10.68 -0.01
C PHE A 10 -1.65 11.26 -1.15
N ASP A 11 -2.34 12.37 -0.88
CA ASP A 11 -3.11 13.10 -1.88
C ASP A 11 -2.19 13.79 -2.90
N ALA A 12 -2.66 13.87 -4.15
CA ALA A 12 -2.07 14.72 -5.18
C ALA A 12 -3.11 15.07 -6.25
N ASP A 13 -2.97 16.24 -6.88
CA ASP A 13 -3.95 16.76 -7.86
C ASP A 13 -3.74 16.26 -9.30
N GLY A 14 -2.75 15.40 -9.55
CA GLY A 14 -2.46 14.91 -10.91
C GLY A 14 -3.40 13.81 -11.41
N GLU A 15 -3.19 13.41 -12.66
CA GLU A 15 -4.01 12.45 -13.40
C GLU A 15 -3.63 10.98 -13.14
N ASP A 16 -2.63 10.74 -12.28
CA ASP A 16 -2.09 9.42 -11.97
C ASP A 16 -2.33 9.05 -10.50
N VAL A 17 -2.57 7.78 -10.27
CA VAL A 17 -2.67 7.17 -8.94
C VAL A 17 -1.83 5.90 -8.89
N ALA A 18 -1.14 5.65 -7.78
CA ALA A 18 -0.32 4.47 -7.56
C ALA A 18 -0.76 3.70 -6.32
N VAL A 19 -0.74 2.36 -6.40
CA VAL A 19 -0.84 1.49 -5.23
C VAL A 19 0.51 0.81 -5.01
N LEU A 20 1.07 0.98 -3.81
CA LEU A 20 2.41 0.49 -3.44
C LEU A 20 2.32 -0.66 -2.43
N LEU A 21 2.71 -1.87 -2.85
CA LEU A 21 2.55 -3.09 -2.07
C LEU A 21 3.88 -3.53 -1.42
N HIS A 22 3.91 -3.61 -0.09
CA HIS A 22 5.07 -4.11 0.64
C HIS A 22 5.20 -5.64 0.55
N GLY A 23 6.41 -6.14 0.80
CA GLY A 23 6.71 -7.57 0.76
C GLY A 23 6.38 -8.34 2.05
N TRP A 24 6.57 -9.66 1.98
CA TRP A 24 6.49 -10.60 3.09
C TRP A 24 7.33 -10.16 4.30
N THR A 25 6.79 -10.27 5.51
CA THR A 25 7.37 -9.78 6.78
C THR A 25 7.64 -8.28 6.86
N GLY A 26 7.32 -7.52 5.80
CA GLY A 26 7.51 -6.09 5.74
C GLY A 26 6.34 -5.31 6.34
N SER A 27 6.34 -4.01 6.05
CA SER A 27 5.26 -3.09 6.42
C SER A 27 5.14 -1.96 5.39
N PRO A 28 4.07 -1.17 5.43
CA PRO A 28 3.93 0.04 4.60
C PRO A 28 5.11 1.01 4.71
N ALA A 29 5.88 1.00 5.81
CA ALA A 29 7.07 1.82 5.99
C ALA A 29 8.06 1.70 4.82
N HIS A 30 8.21 0.51 4.22
CA HIS A 30 9.12 0.28 3.09
C HIS A 30 8.72 1.06 1.83
N MET A 31 7.45 1.46 1.73
CA MET A 31 6.89 2.17 0.57
C MET A 31 6.71 3.65 0.81
N ARG A 32 6.73 4.13 2.06
CA ARG A 32 6.43 5.52 2.40
C ARG A 32 7.34 6.53 1.68
N LEU A 33 8.65 6.28 1.62
CA LEU A 33 9.59 7.20 0.95
C LEU A 33 9.32 7.31 -0.55
N LEU A 34 9.02 6.18 -1.21
CA LEU A 34 8.63 6.17 -2.62
C LEU A 34 7.29 6.89 -2.80
N GLY A 35 6.31 6.60 -1.94
CA GLY A 35 5.00 7.24 -1.99
C GLY A 35 5.07 8.75 -1.84
N ALA A 36 5.87 9.25 -0.90
CA ALA A 36 6.06 10.68 -0.70
C ALA A 36 6.68 11.35 -1.94
N ALA A 37 7.73 10.75 -2.51
CA ALA A 37 8.38 11.28 -3.72
C ALA A 37 7.43 11.28 -4.95
N LEU A 38 6.56 10.27 -5.07
CA LEU A 38 5.54 10.20 -6.12
C LEU A 38 4.46 11.27 -5.92
N ALA A 39 3.99 11.48 -4.69
CA ALA A 39 3.03 12.52 -4.35
C ALA A 39 3.57 13.92 -4.61
N GLU A 40 4.83 14.19 -4.25
CA GLU A 40 5.54 15.43 -4.60
C GLU A 40 5.62 15.66 -6.12
N SER A 41 5.55 14.58 -6.90
CA SER A 41 5.54 14.62 -8.37
C SER A 41 4.12 14.66 -8.97
N GLY A 42 3.08 14.76 -8.15
CA GLY A 42 1.68 14.86 -8.59
C GLY A 42 0.93 13.53 -8.70
N VAL A 43 1.50 12.41 -8.25
CA VAL A 43 0.84 11.10 -8.29
C VAL A 43 0.18 10.82 -6.95
N GLU A 44 -1.14 10.60 -6.91
CA GLU A 44 -1.82 10.18 -5.67
C GLU A 44 -1.39 8.76 -5.29
N VAL A 45 -1.17 8.46 -4.01
CA VAL A 45 -0.58 7.16 -3.61
C VAL A 45 -1.33 6.49 -2.48
N PHE A 46 -1.68 5.21 -2.65
CA PHE A 46 -2.16 4.32 -1.60
C PHE A 46 -1.10 3.28 -1.23
N GLY A 47 -0.77 3.16 0.05
CA GLY A 47 0.09 2.10 0.58
C GLY A 47 -0.66 1.27 1.62
N PRO A 48 -1.32 0.16 1.24
CA PRO A 48 -2.09 -0.65 2.19
C PRO A 48 -1.20 -1.43 3.15
N LEU A 49 -1.75 -1.73 4.33
CA LEU A 49 -1.24 -2.77 5.21
C LEU A 49 -1.84 -4.12 4.78
N LEU A 50 -0.99 -5.08 4.42
CA LEU A 50 -1.44 -6.44 4.09
C LEU A 50 -1.78 -7.21 5.37
N ALA A 51 -2.86 -7.99 5.33
CA ALA A 51 -3.38 -8.72 6.50
C ALA A 51 -2.28 -9.46 7.29
N GLY A 52 -2.33 -9.35 8.63
CA GLY A 52 -1.42 -10.00 9.58
C GLY A 52 -0.04 -9.33 9.71
N HIS A 53 0.31 -8.37 8.86
CA HIS A 53 1.57 -7.63 8.97
C HIS A 53 1.45 -6.51 10.01
N SER A 54 2.58 -6.11 10.60
CA SER A 54 2.65 -5.06 11.63
C SER A 54 1.81 -5.29 12.90
N GLU A 55 1.30 -6.51 13.10
CA GLU A 55 0.56 -6.93 14.31
C GLU A 55 1.46 -7.79 15.22
N SER A 56 1.75 -9.02 14.78
CA SER A 56 2.68 -9.95 15.45
C SER A 56 3.12 -11.06 14.47
N PRO A 57 4.21 -11.80 14.75
CA PRO A 57 4.56 -12.99 13.97
C PRO A 57 3.44 -14.04 13.92
N ASP A 58 2.76 -14.28 15.05
CA ASP A 58 1.67 -15.25 15.14
C ASP A 58 0.46 -14.87 14.26
N ALA A 59 0.21 -13.57 14.07
CA ALA A 59 -0.84 -13.09 13.18
C ALA A 59 -0.60 -13.53 11.72
N LEU A 60 0.67 -13.65 11.30
CA LEU A 60 1.03 -14.13 9.97
C LEU A 60 0.73 -15.62 9.75
N GLU A 61 0.64 -16.42 10.82
CA GLU A 61 0.30 -17.85 10.74
C GLU A 61 -1.18 -18.09 10.43
N HIS A 62 -2.04 -17.11 10.73
CA HIS A 62 -3.49 -17.20 10.58
C HIS A 62 -4.03 -16.52 9.32
N VAL A 63 -3.16 -15.92 8.50
CA VAL A 63 -3.52 -15.28 7.24
C VAL A 63 -3.09 -16.12 6.05
N THR A 64 -3.87 -16.03 4.98
CA THR A 64 -3.57 -16.68 3.71
C THR A 64 -3.24 -15.64 2.65
N TRP A 65 -2.62 -16.07 1.55
CA TRP A 65 -2.40 -15.20 0.40
C TRP A 65 -3.68 -14.55 -0.13
N LYS A 66 -4.85 -15.19 0.05
CA LYS A 66 -6.16 -14.62 -0.34
C LYS A 66 -6.51 -13.39 0.49
N ASP A 67 -6.08 -13.35 1.75
CA ASP A 67 -6.28 -12.21 2.64
C ASP A 67 -5.40 -11.04 2.19
N TRP A 68 -4.16 -11.31 1.76
CA TRP A 68 -3.30 -10.28 1.15
C TRP A 68 -3.87 -9.74 -0.15
N ILE A 69 -4.40 -10.60 -1.02
CA ILE A 69 -5.11 -10.17 -2.24
C ILE A 69 -6.34 -9.31 -1.89
N ARG A 70 -7.06 -9.60 -0.80
CA ARG A 70 -8.19 -8.78 -0.36
C ARG A 70 -7.74 -7.39 0.13
N SER A 71 -6.66 -7.33 0.92
CA SER A 71 -6.05 -6.05 1.35
C SER A 71 -5.62 -5.21 0.15
N ALA A 72 -4.86 -5.80 -0.79
CA ALA A 72 -4.41 -5.12 -2.00
C ALA A 72 -5.58 -4.70 -2.90
N GLY A 73 -6.59 -5.56 -3.06
CA GLY A 73 -7.79 -5.30 -3.84
C GLY A 73 -8.63 -4.15 -3.27
N THR A 74 -8.69 -4.01 -1.95
CA THR A 74 -9.40 -2.89 -1.31
C THR A 74 -8.75 -1.54 -1.65
N ALA A 75 -7.42 -1.44 -1.51
CA ALA A 75 -6.70 -0.22 -1.88
C ALA A 75 -6.74 0.05 -3.40
N THR A 76 -6.68 -1.02 -4.20
CA THR A 76 -6.81 -0.94 -5.66
C THR A 76 -8.18 -0.42 -6.06
N GLN A 77 -9.25 -0.85 -5.38
CA GLN A 77 -10.60 -0.32 -5.63
C GLN A 77 -10.68 1.16 -5.28
N SER A 78 -10.14 1.59 -4.14
CA SER A 78 -10.06 3.02 -3.79
C SER A 78 -9.34 3.83 -4.87
N ALA A 79 -8.24 3.29 -5.42
CA ALA A 79 -7.50 3.93 -6.49
C ALA A 79 -8.30 3.96 -7.81
N VAL A 80 -9.04 2.90 -8.15
CA VAL A 80 -9.96 2.88 -9.32
C VAL A 80 -11.06 3.94 -9.17
N ASP A 81 -11.61 4.11 -7.97
CA ASP A 81 -12.69 5.05 -7.69
C ASP A 81 -12.27 6.52 -7.85
N THR A 82 -10.96 6.81 -7.88
CA THR A 82 -10.43 8.15 -8.20
C THR A 82 -10.67 8.56 -9.65
N GLY A 83 -10.87 7.60 -10.56
CA GLY A 83 -10.96 7.84 -12.01
C GLY A 83 -9.63 8.20 -12.68
N LYS A 84 -8.51 8.17 -11.96
CA LYS A 84 -7.16 8.47 -12.46
C LYS A 84 -6.53 7.27 -13.16
N ARG A 85 -5.42 7.51 -13.86
CA ARG A 85 -4.59 6.45 -14.45
C ARG A 85 -3.89 5.67 -13.34
N LEU A 86 -4.28 4.41 -13.18
CA LEU A 86 -3.78 3.55 -12.12
C LEU A 86 -2.46 2.86 -12.48
N HIS A 87 -1.50 2.93 -11.56
CA HIS A 87 -0.24 2.19 -11.57
C HIS A 87 -0.15 1.27 -10.34
N LEU A 88 0.43 0.10 -10.51
CA LEU A 88 0.69 -0.86 -9.44
C LEU A 88 2.20 -1.09 -9.35
N ALA A 89 2.76 -1.00 -8.15
CA ALA A 89 4.17 -1.32 -7.90
C ALA A 89 4.30 -2.07 -6.56
N GLY A 90 5.25 -2.99 -6.50
CA GLY A 90 5.42 -3.86 -5.34
C GLY A 90 6.88 -4.24 -5.08
N LEU A 91 7.18 -4.56 -3.83
CA LEU A 91 8.49 -5.08 -3.40
C LEU A 91 8.37 -6.56 -3.05
N SER A 92 9.13 -7.40 -3.76
CA SER A 92 9.24 -8.83 -3.50
C SER A 92 7.90 -9.57 -3.68
N MET A 93 7.18 -9.86 -2.60
CA MET A 93 5.85 -10.50 -2.65
C MET A 93 4.76 -9.53 -3.14
N GLY A 94 4.94 -8.24 -2.87
CA GLY A 94 3.99 -7.19 -3.23
C GLY A 94 3.84 -7.01 -4.73
#